data_AF-A0A401Q7V8-F1
#
_entry.id   AF-A0A401Q7V8-F1
#
_cell.length_a   1.000
_cell.length_b   1.000
_cell.length_c   1.000
_cell.angle_alpha   90.00
_cell.angle_beta   90.00
_cell.angle_gamma   90.00
#
_symmetry.space_group_name_H-M   'P 1'
#
loop_
_entity.id
_entity.type
_entity.pdbx_description
1 polymer ?
#
loop_
_entity_poly.entity_id
_entity_poly.type
_entity_poly.pdbx_seq_one_letter_code
_entity_poly.pdbx_strand_id
1 'polypeptide(L)'
;RSPSPDPRVVDTASHASQSARFIRHFDRGYNSCSRCDLYFIPLPGSKLAKKREELLERARKEAEQRVREEKEREREREREREREKEMERAMKLSNETRMQDAILMGAAAGGGGGHRPTFEAQPGSIAAVPPYLGPDTPALRTL
;
A
#
# COMPACT_ATOMS: atom_id res chain seq x y z
N ARG A 1 41.61 11.35 -38.90
CA ARG A 1 41.48 12.27 -37.74
C ARG A 1 41.75 11.45 -36.49
N SER A 2 42.68 11.86 -35.64
CA SER A 2 42.82 11.30 -34.29
C SER A 2 41.57 11.58 -33.45
N PRO A 3 41.22 10.71 -32.48
CA PRO A 3 40.09 10.96 -31.59
C PRO A 3 40.33 12.23 -30.75
N SER A 4 39.25 12.91 -30.36
CA SER A 4 39.36 14.04 -29.43
C SER A 4 39.84 13.53 -28.07
N PRO A 5 40.65 14.31 -27.33
CA PRO A 5 41.11 13.92 -26.01
C PRO A 5 39.94 13.75 -25.05
N ASP A 6 40.15 12.93 -24.01
CA ASP A 6 39.15 12.70 -22.98
C ASP A 6 38.81 13.98 -22.20
N PRO A 7 37.54 14.15 -21.79
CA PRO A 7 37.09 15.31 -21.01
C PRO A 7 37.81 15.39 -19.66
N ARG A 8 38.20 16.59 -19.27
CA ARG A 8 38.78 16.89 -17.94
C ARG A 8 37.69 17.40 -17.01
N VAL A 9 37.69 16.96 -15.75
CA VAL A 9 36.83 17.54 -14.72
C VAL A 9 37.47 18.82 -14.19
N VAL A 10 36.74 19.95 -14.21
CA VAL A 10 37.29 21.27 -13.84
C VAL A 10 36.43 22.01 -12.80
N ASP A 11 35.12 21.71 -12.71
CA ASP A 11 34.19 22.29 -11.72
C ASP A 11 34.29 23.81 -11.51
N THR A 12 34.50 24.54 -12.60
CA THR A 12 34.72 26.00 -12.55
C THR A 12 33.43 26.76 -12.84
N ALA A 13 33.12 27.77 -12.03
CA ALA A 13 31.98 28.65 -12.29
C ALA A 13 32.16 29.36 -13.66
N SER A 14 31.29 29.05 -14.62
CA SER A 14 31.41 29.53 -16.00
C SER A 14 30.53 30.74 -16.27
N HIS A 15 29.31 30.74 -15.73
CA HIS A 15 28.34 31.82 -15.97
C HIS A 15 27.35 31.91 -14.80
N ALA A 16 26.93 33.12 -14.49
CA ALA A 16 25.87 33.36 -13.50
C ALA A 16 24.78 34.21 -14.17
N SER A 17 23.55 33.70 -14.13
CA SER A 17 22.36 34.45 -14.52
C SER A 17 21.66 34.98 -13.27
N GLN A 18 20.62 35.79 -13.46
CA GLN A 18 19.80 36.32 -12.37
C GLN A 18 19.15 35.21 -11.52
N SER A 19 18.90 34.03 -12.10
CA SER A 19 18.14 32.95 -11.45
C SER A 19 18.95 31.68 -11.21
N ALA A 20 20.17 31.57 -11.72
CA ALA A 20 20.98 30.36 -11.61
C ALA A 20 22.47 30.58 -11.79
N ARG A 21 23.27 29.62 -11.31
CA ARG A 21 24.69 29.49 -11.59
C ARG A 21 24.94 28.28 -12.49
N PHE A 22 25.84 28.47 -13.45
CA PHE A 22 26.31 27.44 -14.36
C PHE A 22 27.76 27.12 -14.03
N ILE A 23 28.01 25.89 -13.61
CA ILE A 23 29.34 25.38 -13.28
C ILE A 23 29.78 24.48 -14.42
N ARG A 24 30.94 24.76 -15.01
CA ARG A 24 31.57 23.87 -15.98
C ARG A 24 32.16 22.68 -15.25
N HIS A 25 31.52 21.52 -15.40
CA HIS A 25 32.01 20.28 -14.85
C HIS A 25 33.09 19.68 -15.74
N PHE A 26 32.85 19.63 -17.06
CA PHE A 26 33.79 19.04 -18.02
C PHE A 26 34.42 20.09 -18.95
N ASP A 27 35.70 19.89 -19.27
CA ASP A 27 36.42 20.61 -20.30
C ASP A 27 36.93 19.65 -21.37
N ARG A 28 36.45 19.82 -22.59
CA ARG A 28 36.77 19.02 -23.79
C ARG A 28 37.70 19.77 -24.75
N GLY A 29 38.23 20.92 -24.35
CA GLY A 29 39.04 21.78 -25.19
C GLY A 29 38.25 22.45 -26.32
N TYR A 30 38.92 22.71 -27.45
CA TYR A 30 38.44 23.59 -28.53
C TYR A 30 37.18 23.08 -29.29
N ASN A 31 36.74 21.84 -29.06
CA ASN A 31 35.61 21.20 -29.77
C ASN A 31 34.31 21.11 -28.95
N SER A 32 34.06 22.03 -28.00
CA SER A 32 32.93 21.89 -27.07
C SER A 32 31.62 22.48 -27.62
N CYS A 33 30.66 21.62 -28.00
CA CYS A 33 29.26 21.97 -27.82
C CYS A 33 28.97 21.98 -26.31
N SER A 34 29.13 23.14 -25.67
CA SER A 34 29.26 23.29 -24.21
C SER A 34 27.96 23.11 -23.42
N ARG A 35 26.85 22.72 -24.07
CA ARG A 35 25.55 22.65 -23.40
C ARG A 35 25.44 21.47 -22.42
N CYS A 36 26.20 20.39 -22.62
CA CYS A 36 26.18 19.19 -21.76
C CYS A 36 27.29 19.17 -20.70
N ASP A 37 28.22 20.11 -20.73
CA ASP A 37 29.38 20.15 -19.84
C ASP A 37 29.16 21.05 -18.61
N LEU A 38 27.95 21.59 -18.45
CA LEU A 38 27.58 22.52 -17.39
C LEU A 38 26.56 21.92 -16.42
N TYR A 39 26.78 22.11 -15.11
CA TYR A 39 25.77 21.95 -14.08
C TYR A 39 25.02 23.24 -13.83
N PHE A 40 23.70 23.13 -13.85
CA PHE A 40 22.79 24.20 -13.51
C PHE A 40 22.41 24.11 -12.01
N ILE A 41 22.68 25.18 -11.27
CA ILE A 41 22.30 25.32 -9.87
C ILE A 41 21.35 26.53 -9.76
N PRO A 42 20.05 26.34 -9.47
CA PRO A 42 19.14 27.47 -9.30
C PRO A 42 19.57 28.29 -8.08
N LEU A 43 19.53 29.61 -8.21
CA LEU A 43 19.80 30.50 -7.09
C LEU A 43 18.62 30.48 -6.10
N PRO A 44 18.88 30.58 -4.79
CA PRO A 44 17.84 30.77 -3.79
C PRO A 44 16.95 31.96 -4.14
N GLY A 45 15.64 31.82 -3.94
CA GLY A 45 14.67 32.87 -4.28
C GLY A 45 14.26 32.94 -5.76
N SER A 46 14.92 32.20 -6.66
CA SER A 46 14.45 32.06 -8.04
C SER A 46 13.12 31.31 -8.12
N LYS A 47 12.34 31.51 -9.19
CA LYS A 47 11.06 30.81 -9.41
C LYS A 47 11.21 29.29 -9.33
N LEU A 48 12.29 28.74 -9.90
CA LEU A 48 12.55 27.32 -9.90
C LEU A 48 12.98 26.80 -8.52
N ALA A 49 13.83 27.54 -7.79
CA ALA A 49 14.21 27.18 -6.43
C ALA A 49 12.99 27.13 -5.52
N LYS A 50 12.16 28.17 -5.53
CA LYS A 50 10.91 28.23 -4.76
C LYS A 50 9.96 27.07 -5.07
N LYS A 51 9.79 26.72 -6.35
CA LYS A 51 8.96 25.58 -6.75
C LYS A 51 9.51 24.25 -6.21
N ARG A 52 10.83 24.06 -6.23
CA ARG A 52 11.46 22.86 -5.67
C ARG A 52 11.30 22.79 -4.15
N GLU A 53 11.51 23.91 -3.46
CA GLU A 53 11.31 24.02 -2.01
C GLU A 53 9.87 23.70 -1.60
N GLU A 54 8.88 24.25 -2.31
CA GLU A 54 7.46 23.97 -2.07
C GLU A 54 7.11 22.49 -2.24
N LEU A 55 7.63 21.84 -3.29
CA LEU A 55 7.42 20.41 -3.51
C LEU A 55 8.05 19.56 -2.41
N LEU A 56 9.26 19.91 -1.97
CA LEU A 56 9.92 19.22 -0.87
C LEU A 56 9.18 19.42 0.46
N GLU A 57 8.70 20.64 0.74
CA GLU A 57 7.91 20.92 1.93
C GLU A 57 6.58 20.17 1.90
N ARG A 58 5.90 20.12 0.76
CA ARG A 58 4.67 19.34 0.59
C ARG A 58 4.92 17.85 0.79
N ALA A 59 5.99 17.30 0.19
CA ALA A 59 6.36 15.91 0.37
C ALA A 59 6.68 15.59 1.84
N ARG A 60 7.35 16.51 2.55
CA ARG A 60 7.62 16.37 3.98
C ARG A 60 6.32 16.34 4.81
N LYS A 61 5.40 17.28 4.55
CA LYS A 61 4.10 17.32 5.24
C LYS A 61 3.27 16.08 4.95
N GLU A 62 3.26 15.61 3.70
CA GLU A 62 2.55 14.40 3.31
C GLU A 62 3.18 13.16 3.97
N ALA A 63 4.51 13.06 4.03
CA ALA A 63 5.18 11.97 4.72
C ALA A 63 4.84 11.97 6.23
N GLU A 64 4.81 13.14 6.88
CA GLU A 64 4.41 13.27 8.28
C GLU A 64 2.94 12.88 8.51
N GLN A 65 2.04 13.31 7.62
CA GLN A 65 0.63 12.96 7.67
C GLN A 65 0.42 11.45 7.47
N ARG A 66 1.13 10.83 6.50
CA ARG A 66 1.09 9.39 6.26
C ARG A 66 1.54 8.60 7.49
N VAL A 67 2.62 9.02 8.15
CA VAL A 67 3.08 8.37 9.40
C VAL A 67 2.04 8.49 10.51
N ARG A 68 1.36 9.64 10.62
CA ARG A 68 0.30 9.84 11.62
C ARG A 68 -0.94 8.97 11.33
N GLU A 69 -1.38 8.93 10.08
CA GLU A 69 -2.50 8.11 9.63
C GLU A 69 -2.22 6.61 9.79
N GLU A 70 -1.01 6.17 9.45
CA GLU A 70 -0.59 4.78 9.63
C GLU A 70 -0.60 4.38 11.11
N LYS A 71 -0.10 5.24 11.99
CA LYS A 71 -0.13 5.03 13.44
C LYS A 71 -1.56 4.98 13.99
N GLU A 72 -2.48 5.78 13.45
CA GLU A 72 -3.89 5.74 13.84
C GLU A 72 -4.57 4.46 13.36
N ARG A 73 -4.32 4.07 12.12
CA ARG A 73 -4.83 2.83 11.51
C ARG A 73 -4.31 1.59 12.24
N GLU A 74 -3.07 1.60 12.71
CA GLU A 74 -2.51 0.50 13.52
C GLU A 74 -3.25 0.38 14.86
N ARG A 75 -3.49 1.51 15.55
CA ARG A 75 -4.26 1.55 16.81
C ARG A 75 -5.70 1.08 16.62
N GLU A 76 -6.33 1.40 15.50
CA GLU A 76 -7.68 0.92 15.19
C GLU A 76 -7.70 -0.60 14.99
N ARG A 77 -6.75 -1.13 14.21
CA ARG A 77 -6.59 -2.58 14.01
C ARG A 77 -6.34 -3.34 15.32
N GLU A 78 -5.59 -2.74 16.25
CA GLU A 78 -5.37 -3.32 17.58
C GLU A 78 -6.68 -3.40 18.37
N ARG A 79 -7.46 -2.32 18.40
CA ARG A 79 -8.78 -2.28 19.07
C ARG A 79 -9.77 -3.27 18.46
N GLU A 80 -9.76 -3.44 17.14
CA GLU A 80 -10.61 -4.42 16.47
C GLU A 80 -10.24 -5.86 16.88
N ARG A 81 -8.94 -6.18 16.91
CA ARG A 81 -8.45 -7.48 17.38
C ARG A 81 -8.79 -7.76 18.84
N GLU A 82 -8.83 -6.74 19.70
CA GLU A 82 -9.28 -6.91 21.09
C GLU A 82 -10.77 -7.24 21.16
N ARG A 83 -11.62 -6.53 20.40
CA ARG A 83 -13.06 -6.80 20.33
C ARG A 83 -13.36 -8.20 19.79
N GLU A 84 -12.61 -8.65 18.79
CA GLU A 84 -12.76 -10.00 18.25
C GLU A 84 -12.43 -11.07 19.29
N LYS A 85 -11.33 -10.90 20.05
CA LYS A 85 -10.96 -11.80 21.16
C LYS A 85 -12.01 -11.81 22.28
N GLU A 86 -12.61 -10.67 22.58
CA GLU A 86 -13.69 -10.57 23.57
C GLU A 86 -14.95 -11.32 23.12
N MET A 87 -15.36 -11.15 21.86
CA MET A 87 -16.48 -11.89 21.28
C MET A 87 -16.20 -13.39 21.23
N GLU A 88 -14.98 -13.81 20.89
CA GLU A 88 -14.59 -15.22 20.90
C GLU A 88 -14.69 -15.83 22.31
N ARG A 89 -14.23 -15.09 23.34
CA ARG A 89 -14.37 -15.52 24.75
C ARG A 89 -15.83 -15.58 25.18
N ALA A 90 -16.64 -14.60 24.82
CA ALA A 90 -18.08 -14.59 25.11
C ALA A 90 -18.81 -15.75 24.41
N MET A 91 -18.44 -16.07 23.17
CA MET A 91 -19.01 -17.21 22.44
C MET A 91 -18.59 -18.54 23.05
N LYS A 92 -17.33 -18.68 23.51
CA LYS A 92 -16.86 -19.86 24.25
C LYS A 92 -17.64 -20.06 25.55
N LEU A 93 -17.80 -19.01 26.35
CA LEU A 93 -18.60 -19.03 27.59
C LEU A 93 -20.08 -19.38 27.33
N SER A 94 -20.66 -18.84 26.25
CA SER A 94 -22.04 -19.15 25.83
C SER A 94 -22.20 -20.61 25.40
N ASN A 95 -21.26 -21.15 24.63
CA ASN A 95 -21.24 -22.56 24.24
C ASN A 95 -21.05 -23.50 25.43
N GLU A 96 -20.19 -23.12 26.37
CA GLU A 96 -19.94 -23.89 27.60
C GLU A 96 -21.17 -23.90 28.52
N THR A 97 -21.84 -22.76 28.68
CA THR A 97 -23.12 -22.66 29.41
C THR A 97 -24.20 -23.52 28.74
N ARG A 98 -24.32 -23.47 27.40
CA ARG A 98 -25.26 -24.33 26.65
C ARG A 98 -24.96 -25.82 26.82
N MET A 99 -23.70 -26.22 26.90
CA MET A 99 -23.33 -27.61 27.18
C MET A 99 -23.67 -28.02 28.61
N GLN A 100 -23.42 -27.15 29.60
CA GLN A 100 -23.80 -27.40 30.99
C GLN A 100 -25.32 -27.52 31.16
N ASP A 101 -26.10 -26.66 30.51
CA ASP A 101 -27.57 -26.74 30.49
C ASP A 101 -28.06 -28.02 29.79
N ALA A 102 -27.43 -28.43 28.68
CA ALA A 102 -27.78 -29.67 28.00
C ALA A 102 -27.45 -30.92 28.85
N ILE A 103 -26.39 -30.87 29.67
CA ILE A 103 -26.04 -31.94 30.61
C ILE A 103 -27.01 -31.97 31.81
N LEU A 104 -27.43 -30.81 32.32
CA LEU A 104 -28.38 -30.70 33.44
C LEU A 104 -29.81 -31.08 33.02
N MET A 105 -30.23 -30.72 31.80
CA MET A 105 -31.53 -31.10 31.20
C MET A 105 -31.53 -32.53 30.62
N GLY A 106 -30.34 -33.12 30.42
CA GLY A 106 -30.13 -34.45 29.83
C GLY A 106 -30.35 -35.64 30.76
N ALA A 107 -30.69 -35.41 32.04
CA ALA A 107 -30.99 -36.48 33.00
C ALA A 107 -32.47 -36.92 33.03
N ALA A 108 -33.30 -36.48 32.08
CA ALA A 108 -34.72 -36.86 32.03
C ALA A 108 -35.30 -36.93 30.61
N ALA A 109 -34.78 -37.81 29.75
CA ALA A 109 -35.53 -38.29 28.58
C ALA A 109 -34.99 -39.63 28.08
N GLY A 110 -35.15 -40.67 28.90
CA GLY A 110 -35.19 -42.02 28.39
C GLY A 110 -36.52 -42.24 27.67
N GLY A 111 -36.47 -42.63 26.39
CA GLY A 111 -37.57 -43.34 25.74
C GLY A 111 -38.05 -42.77 24.41
N GLY A 112 -38.08 -43.64 23.40
CA GLY A 112 -39.17 -43.63 22.40
C GLY A 112 -38.80 -43.22 20.98
N GLY A 113 -38.44 -44.21 20.16
CA GLY A 113 -39.20 -44.58 18.96
C GLY A 113 -39.42 -43.57 17.83
N GLY A 114 -38.87 -43.92 16.67
CA GLY A 114 -39.52 -43.71 15.37
C GLY A 114 -39.19 -42.40 14.66
N HIS A 115 -38.49 -42.48 13.54
CA HIS A 115 -39.08 -42.49 12.19
C HIS A 115 -37.93 -42.48 11.17
N ARG A 116 -37.82 -43.55 10.37
CA ARG A 116 -36.99 -43.56 9.15
C ARG A 116 -37.64 -42.61 8.14
N PRO A 117 -36.91 -41.66 7.52
CA PRO A 117 -37.35 -41.14 6.24
C PRO A 117 -36.91 -42.11 5.13
N THR A 118 -37.92 -42.54 4.40
CA THR A 118 -37.88 -43.26 3.12
C THR A 118 -37.02 -42.52 2.10
N PHE A 119 -36.03 -43.21 1.55
CA PHE A 119 -35.23 -42.75 0.41
C PHE A 119 -36.01 -43.06 -0.88
N GLU A 120 -36.70 -42.06 -1.42
CA GLU A 120 -37.28 -42.10 -2.75
C GLU A 120 -36.32 -41.40 -3.73
N ALA A 121 -35.73 -42.19 -4.62
CA ALA A 121 -34.85 -41.68 -5.67
C ALA A 121 -35.69 -41.25 -6.87
N GLN A 122 -35.54 -39.99 -7.30
CA GLN A 122 -35.91 -39.55 -8.64
C GLN A 122 -34.75 -38.76 -9.26
N PRO A 123 -34.48 -38.93 -10.58
CA PRO A 123 -33.23 -38.57 -11.21
C PRO A 123 -33.33 -37.24 -11.96
N GLY A 124 -32.24 -36.48 -11.99
CA GLY A 124 -32.01 -35.50 -13.06
C GLY A 124 -31.53 -34.12 -12.65
N SER A 125 -30.43 -33.72 -13.30
CA SER A 125 -30.00 -32.35 -13.60
C SER A 125 -29.06 -31.61 -12.63
N ILE A 126 -27.80 -31.58 -13.07
CA ILE A 126 -26.82 -30.47 -13.08
C ILE A 126 -26.28 -29.99 -11.73
N ALA A 127 -25.02 -30.37 -11.48
CA ALA A 127 -24.16 -29.74 -10.49
C ALA A 127 -23.94 -28.25 -10.84
N ALA A 128 -24.61 -27.36 -10.12
CA ALA A 128 -24.28 -25.95 -10.16
C ALA A 128 -23.02 -25.71 -9.32
N VAL A 129 -21.86 -25.66 -10.00
CA VAL A 129 -20.63 -25.10 -9.42
C VAL A 129 -20.92 -23.62 -9.10
N PRO A 130 -20.76 -23.16 -7.85
CA PRO A 130 -20.91 -21.76 -7.51
C PRO A 130 -19.95 -20.90 -8.36
N PRO A 131 -20.37 -19.77 -8.94
CA PRO A 131 -19.46 -18.93 -9.70
C PRO A 131 -18.38 -18.41 -8.75
N TYR A 132 -17.11 -18.71 -9.06
CA TYR A 132 -15.96 -18.19 -8.35
C TYR A 132 -15.92 -16.66 -8.55
N LEU A 133 -16.40 -15.93 -7.55
CA LEU A 133 -16.23 -14.48 -7.46
C LEU A 133 -14.82 -14.21 -6.92
N GLY A 134 -13.84 -14.30 -7.82
CA GLY A 134 -12.44 -13.99 -7.52
C GLY A 134 -12.24 -12.53 -7.15
N PRO A 135 -11.10 -12.19 -6.49
CA PRO A 135 -10.83 -10.85 -6.02
C PRO A 135 -10.81 -9.83 -7.17
N ASP A 136 -11.56 -8.74 -6.95
CA ASP A 136 -11.85 -7.64 -7.85
C ASP A 136 -10.59 -7.15 -8.61
N THR A 137 -10.55 -7.32 -9.93
CA THR A 137 -9.39 -6.92 -10.73
C THR A 137 -9.48 -5.43 -11.07
N PRO A 138 -8.47 -4.61 -10.71
CA PRO A 138 -8.53 -3.15 -10.88
C PRO A 138 -8.55 -2.68 -12.34
N ALA A 139 -8.43 -3.59 -13.31
CA ALA A 139 -8.38 -3.29 -14.74
C ALA A 139 -9.74 -2.88 -15.35
N LEU A 140 -10.87 -3.08 -14.66
CA LEU A 140 -12.21 -2.78 -15.18
C LEU A 140 -12.77 -1.40 -14.77
N ARG A 141 -12.00 -0.59 -14.03
CA ARG A 141 -12.49 0.69 -13.48
C ARG A 141 -12.23 1.92 -14.36
N THR A 142 -11.70 1.75 -15.57
CA THR A 142 -11.47 2.87 -16.50
C THR A 142 -12.19 2.65 -17.82
N LEU A 143 -13.40 3.21 -17.91
CA LEU A 143 -14.00 3.69 -19.15
C LEU A 143 -14.53 5.11 -18.90
#